data_AF-E2CGR2-F1
#
_entry.id   AF-E2CGR2-F1
#
_cell.length_a   1.000
_cell.length_b   1.000
_cell.length_c   1.000
_cell.angle_alpha   90.00
_cell.angle_beta   90.00
_cell.angle_gamma   90.00
#
_symmetry.space_group_name_H-M   'P 1'
#
loop_
_entity.id
_entity.type
_entity.pdbx_description
1 polymer ?
#
loop_
_entity_poly.entity_id
_entity_poly.type
_entity_poly.pdbx_seq_one_letter_code
_entity_poly.pdbx_strand_id
1 'polypeptide(L)'
;MSSNGVVGERLRAFVERVQRLEEEIRVINDDKADIYKEAKGEGFDTKILKMVIRDLRKQPHEREEQAAVYDLYMDALTGGGGV
;
A
#
# COMPACT_ATOMS: atom_id res chain seq x y z
N MET A 1 -42.95 -11.91 13.10
CA MET A 1 -41.86 -11.43 12.23
C MET A 1 -41.20 -12.66 11.61
N SER A 2 -41.35 -12.86 10.30
CA SER A 2 -40.83 -14.06 9.62
C SER A 2 -39.31 -14.02 9.57
N SER A 3 -38.64 -15.16 9.75
CA SER A 3 -37.17 -15.32 9.73
C SER A 3 -36.49 -14.65 8.53
N ASN A 4 -37.14 -14.67 7.36
CA ASN A 4 -36.65 -14.01 6.14
C ASN A 4 -36.55 -12.47 6.27
N GLY A 5 -37.39 -11.83 7.09
CA GLY A 5 -37.32 -10.39 7.35
C GLY A 5 -36.07 -10.01 8.15
N VAL A 6 -35.78 -10.78 9.21
CA VAL A 6 -34.61 -10.59 10.08
C VAL A 6 -33.30 -10.82 9.32
N VAL A 7 -33.26 -11.83 8.43
CA VAL A 7 -32.08 -12.08 7.57
C VAL A 7 -31.85 -10.91 6.60
N GLY A 8 -32.91 -10.38 5.99
CA GLY A 8 -32.83 -9.23 5.09
C GLY A 8 -32.34 -7.96 5.77
N GLU A 9 -32.81 -7.67 6.98
CA GLU A 9 -32.38 -6.52 7.78
C GLU A 9 -30.88 -6.60 8.13
N ARG A 10 -30.41 -7.77 8.55
CA ARG A 10 -29.00 -7.98 8.88
C ARG A 10 -28.10 -7.83 7.64
N LEU A 11 -28.54 -8.33 6.49
CA LEU A 11 -27.81 -8.16 5.22
C LEU A 11 -27.70 -6.68 4.84
N ARG A 12 -28.80 -5.91 4.91
CA ARG A 12 -28.78 -4.46 4.64
C ARG A 12 -27.79 -3.74 5.57
N ALA A 13 -27.80 -4.05 6.86
CA ALA A 13 -26.88 -3.46 7.83
C ALA A 13 -25.39 -3.80 7.55
N PHE A 14 -25.08 -4.95 6.94
CA PHE A 14 -23.73 -5.23 6.47
C PHE A 14 -23.38 -4.41 5.24
N VAL A 15 -24.25 -4.38 4.23
CA VAL A 15 -24.03 -3.65 2.97
C VAL A 15 -23.82 -2.16 3.23
N GLU A 16 -24.69 -1.52 4.03
CA GLU A 16 -24.60 -0.10 4.34
C GLU A 16 -23.28 0.25 5.06
N ARG A 17 -22.80 -0.62 5.96
CA ARG A 17 -21.51 -0.42 6.64
C ARG A 17 -20.33 -0.53 5.68
N VAL A 18 -20.35 -1.51 4.79
CA VAL A 18 -19.29 -1.68 3.79
C VAL A 18 -19.27 -0.50 2.82
N GLN A 19 -20.43 -0.06 2.33
CA GLN A 19 -20.51 1.09 1.42
C GLN A 19 -19.95 2.37 2.05
N ARG A 20 -20.27 2.65 3.32
CA ARG A 20 -19.65 3.79 4.03
C ARG A 20 -18.13 3.66 4.11
N LEU A 21 -17.62 2.47 4.43
CA LEU A 21 -16.17 2.24 4.47
C LEU A 21 -15.53 2.37 3.08
N GLU A 22 -16.20 1.96 2.00
CA GLU A 22 -15.71 2.14 0.64
C GLU A 22 -15.64 3.62 0.24
N GLU A 23 -16.62 4.43 0.65
CA GLU A 23 -16.59 5.88 0.47
C GLU A 23 -15.44 6.53 1.25
N GLU A 24 -15.24 6.15 2.52
CA GLU A 24 -14.12 6.63 3.34
C GLU A 24 -12.76 6.26 2.71
N ILE A 25 -12.61 5.00 2.26
CA ILE A 25 -11.40 4.53 1.58
C ILE A 25 -11.16 5.32 0.30
N ARG A 26 -12.21 5.66 -0.45
CA ARG A 26 -12.10 6.47 -1.66
C ARG A 26 -11.55 7.85 -1.35
N VAL A 27 -12.10 8.55 -0.36
CA VAL A 27 -11.61 9.88 0.06
C VAL A 27 -10.13 9.81 0.45
N ILE A 28 -9.75 8.82 1.28
CA ILE A 28 -8.36 8.63 1.70
C ILE A 28 -7.43 8.35 0.50
N ASN A 29 -7.89 7.57 -0.47
CA ASN A 29 -7.11 7.27 -1.67
C ASN A 29 -6.96 8.50 -2.58
N ASP A 30 -7.99 9.34 -2.68
CA ASP A 30 -7.95 10.59 -3.44
C ASP A 30 -6.95 11.56 -2.79
N ASP A 31 -7.00 11.74 -1.47
CA ASP A 31 -6.03 12.55 -0.71
C ASP A 31 -4.60 12.04 -0.91
N LYS A 32 -4.40 10.72 -0.82
CA LYS A 32 -3.10 10.09 -1.07
C LYS A 32 -2.61 10.31 -2.51
N ALA A 33 -3.52 10.32 -3.49
CA ALA A 33 -3.17 10.57 -4.88
C ALA A 33 -2.72 12.01 -5.08
N ASP A 34 -3.35 12.97 -4.41
CA ASP A 34 -2.98 14.38 -4.47
C ASP A 34 -1.60 14.64 -3.86
N ILE A 35 -1.25 14.00 -2.74
CA ILE A 35 0.12 14.04 -2.18
C ILE A 35 1.17 13.54 -3.19
N TYR A 36 0.88 12.45 -3.91
CA TYR A 36 1.81 11.99 -4.95
C TYR A 36 1.89 12.94 -6.14
N LYS A 37 0.81 13.65 -6.49
CA LYS A 37 0.85 14.67 -7.56
C LYS A 37 1.69 15.87 -7.13
N GLU A 38 1.55 16.31 -5.88
CA GLU A 38 2.38 17.37 -5.28
C GLU A 38 3.86 16.98 -5.32
N ALA A 39 4.22 15.81 -4.79
CA ALA A 39 5.59 15.31 -4.83
C ALA A 39 6.16 15.23 -6.26
N LYS A 40 5.32 14.85 -7.24
CA LYS A 40 5.72 14.87 -8.65
C LYS A 40 5.99 16.29 -9.16
N GLY A 41 5.17 17.26 -8.77
CA GLY A 41 5.35 18.68 -9.10
C GLY A 41 6.63 19.28 -8.52
N GLU A 42 7.04 18.80 -7.34
CA GLU A 42 8.31 19.15 -6.70
C GLU A 42 9.53 18.43 -7.30
N GLY A 43 9.32 17.50 -8.23
CA GLY A 43 10.38 16.79 -8.94
C GLY A 43 10.76 15.41 -8.38
N PHE A 44 10.01 14.87 -7.41
CA PHE A 44 10.25 13.53 -6.90
C PHE A 44 9.70 12.44 -7.83
N ASP A 45 10.41 11.31 -7.93
CA ASP A 45 9.90 10.11 -8.59
C ASP A 45 8.88 9.39 -7.70
N THR A 46 7.61 9.53 -8.06
CA THR A 46 6.49 8.89 -7.34
C THR A 46 6.53 7.36 -7.33
N LYS A 47 7.17 6.69 -8.29
CA LYS A 47 7.36 5.23 -8.28
C LYS A 47 8.34 4.85 -7.18
N ILE A 48 9.46 5.57 -7.08
CA ILE A 48 10.45 5.37 -6.04
C ILE A 48 9.86 5.67 -4.65
N LEU A 49 9.10 6.76 -4.50
CA LEU A 49 8.41 7.07 -3.24
C LEU A 49 7.44 5.95 -2.80
N LYS A 50 6.69 5.35 -3.73
CA LYS A 50 5.83 4.20 -3.43
C LYS A 50 6.63 2.98 -2.97
N MET A 51 7.80 2.73 -3.56
CA MET A 51 8.71 1.67 -3.13
C MET A 51 9.22 1.94 -1.70
N VAL A 52 9.69 3.16 -1.43
CA VAL A 52 10.14 3.59 -0.09
C VAL A 52 9.03 3.38 0.94
N ILE A 53 7.79 3.85 0.69
CA ILE A 53 6.67 3.67 1.62
C ILE A 53 6.35 2.19 1.86
N ARG A 54 6.42 1.35 0.82
CA ARG A 54 6.21 -0.09 0.95
C ARG A 54 7.29 -0.72 1.82
N ASP A 55 8.55 -0.36 1.61
CA ASP A 55 9.66 -0.89 2.38
C ASP A 55 9.60 -0.39 3.83
N LEU A 56 9.20 0.87 4.05
CA LEU A 56 8.93 1.46 5.37
C LEU A 56 7.81 0.77 6.18
N ARG A 57 7.03 -0.13 5.57
CA ARG A 57 6.03 -0.95 6.28
C ARG A 57 6.56 -2.30 6.76
N LYS A 58 7.66 -2.78 6.19
CA LYS A 58 8.31 -4.04 6.61
C LYS A 58 8.99 -3.87 7.96
N GLN A 59 9.24 -4.96 8.69
CA GLN A 59 10.02 -4.88 9.93
C GLN A 59 11.49 -4.54 9.60
N PRO A 60 12.25 -3.86 10.50
CA PRO A 60 13.63 -3.47 10.21
C PRO A 60 14.52 -4.65 9.76
N HIS A 61 14.44 -5.79 10.45
CA HIS A 61 15.22 -6.98 10.13
C HIS A 61 14.87 -7.56 8.74
N GLU A 62 13.59 -7.54 8.34
CA GLU A 62 13.17 -8.01 7.02
C GLU A 62 13.77 -7.14 5.90
N ARG A 63 13.97 -5.84 6.15
CA ARG A 63 14.60 -4.92 5.19
C ARG A 63 16.10 -5.19 5.09
N GLU A 64 16.76 -5.40 6.22
CA GLU A 64 18.20 -5.69 6.28
C GLU A 64 18.52 -7.01 5.57
N GLU A 65 17.74 -8.07 5.82
CA GLU A 65 17.90 -9.35 5.15
C GLU A 65 17.69 -9.24 3.63
N GLN A 66 16.63 -8.53 3.20
CA GLN A 66 16.37 -8.30 1.78
C GLN A 66 17.47 -7.47 1.10
N ALA A 67 18.02 -6.47 1.78
CA ALA A 67 19.14 -5.67 1.28
C ALA A 67 20.39 -6.54 1.10
N ALA A 68 20.74 -7.36 2.10
CA ALA A 68 21.90 -8.25 2.02
C ALA A 68 21.77 -9.26 0.86
N VAL A 69 20.59 -9.83 0.64
CA VAL A 69 20.32 -10.73 -0.50
C VAL A 69 20.39 -9.98 -1.83
N TYR A 70 19.85 -8.77 -1.91
CA TYR A 70 19.91 -7.95 -3.12
C TYR A 70 21.36 -7.61 -3.49
N ASP A 71 22.17 -7.18 -2.52
CA ASP A 71 23.57 -6.84 -2.72
C ASP A 71 24.37 -8.06 -3.19
N LEU A 72 24.14 -9.24 -2.57
CA LEU A 72 24.75 -10.50 -3.01
C LEU A 72 24.40 -10.83 -4.46
N TYR A 73 23.13 -10.67 -4.86
CA TYR A 73 22.71 -10.93 -6.23
C TYR A 73 23.31 -9.91 -7.20
N MET A 74 23.40 -8.64 -6.81
CA MET A 74 23.99 -7.61 -7.64
C MET A 74 25.49 -7.84 -7.84
N ASP A 75 26.23 -8.16 -6.77
CA ASP A 75 27.65 -8.51 -6.82
C ASP A 75 27.92 -9.70 -7.75
N ALA A 76 27.07 -10.72 -7.68
CA ALA A 76 27.19 -11.90 -8.55
C ALA A 76 26.95 -11.56 -10.04
N LEU A 77 26.09 -10.59 -10.33
CA LEU A 77 25.77 -10.17 -11.70
C LEU A 77 26.80 -9.19 -12.27
N THR A 78 27.36 -8.29 -11.45
CA THR A 78 28.29 -7.24 -11.91
C THR A 78 29.76 -7.61 -11.76
N GLY A 79 30.07 -8.72 -11.07
CA GLY A 79 31.43 -9.20 -10.90
C GLY A 79 32.21 -8.47 -9.81
N GLY A 80 31.65 -8.42 -8.59
CA GLY A 80 32.38 -8.11 -7.35
C GLY A 80 33.20 -6.82 -7.36
N GLY A 81 32.66 -5.75 -7.93
CA GLY A 81 33.32 -4.46 -8.04
C GLY A 81 32.29 -3.35 -8.04
N GLY A 82 31.82 -2.97 -6.86
CA GLY A 82 31.06 -1.74 -6.68
C GLY A 82 31.85 -0.53 -7.20
N VAL A 83 31.15 0.36 -7.90
CA VAL A 83 31.56 1.77 -7.97
C VAL A 83 31.21 2.41 -6.63
#